data_AF-A0A9D3LSX5-F1
#
_entry.id   AF-A0A9D3LSX5-F1
#
_cell.length_a   1.000
_cell.length_b   1.000
_cell.length_c   1.000
_cell.angle_alpha   90.00
_cell.angle_beta   90.00
_cell.angle_gamma   90.00
#
_symmetry.space_group_name_H-M   'P 1'
#
loop_
_entity.id
_entity.type
_entity.pdbx_description
1 polymer ?
#
loop_
_entity_poly.entity_id
_entity_poly.type
_entity_poly.pdbx_seq_one_letter_code
_entity_poly.pdbx_strand_id
1 'polypeptide(L)'
;MERLKEDLATLSDLDEKSLLESLTGRFKQNHIYTYIGDILVAINPFKYLPIYEKEVSERYKCHEKAALPPHIFAVADRAYQSMLGRLATGPRNQCIVISGESGAGKTESTKLLLRQIMELSRANSQLEQQILQVSGTGGAVEQEILQHTGNHQDSPFKFGAFTAGC
;
A
#
# COMPACT_ATOMS: atom_id res chain seq x y z
N MET A 1 11.95 18.38 18.97
CA MET A 1 11.10 17.23 18.61
C MET A 1 11.48 16.87 17.19
N GLU A 2 12.16 15.75 16.99
CA GLU A 2 12.69 15.37 15.68
C GLU A 2 11.53 14.94 14.77
N ARG A 3 11.36 15.62 13.62
CA ARG A 3 10.30 15.31 12.67
C ARG A 3 10.66 13.98 11.99
N LEU A 4 9.86 12.94 12.25
CA LEU A 4 10.03 11.66 11.59
C LEU A 4 9.88 11.85 10.07
N LYS A 5 10.83 11.30 9.30
CA LYS A 5 10.76 11.36 7.83
C LYS A 5 9.68 10.42 7.31
N GLU A 6 8.95 10.89 6.31
CA GLU A 6 7.91 10.12 5.63
C GLU A 6 8.50 9.20 4.54
N ASP A 7 9.60 9.61 3.92
CA ASP A 7 10.37 8.83 2.95
C ASP A 7 11.81 8.63 3.42
N LEU A 8 12.16 7.38 3.72
CA LEU A 8 13.47 7.02 4.25
C LEU A 8 14.55 6.99 3.14
N ALA A 9 14.19 6.94 1.86
CA ALA A 9 15.18 7.05 0.77
C ALA A 9 15.82 8.46 0.69
N THR A 10 15.30 9.43 1.44
CA THR A 10 15.87 10.79 1.56
C THR A 10 16.90 10.92 2.68
N LEU A 11 17.22 9.83 3.40
CA LEU A 11 18.29 9.80 4.39
C LEU A 11 19.66 9.74 3.69
N SER A 12 20.66 10.44 4.25
CA SER A 12 22.03 10.44 3.73
C SER A 12 22.68 9.07 3.87
N ASP A 13 22.44 8.42 5.01
CA ASP A 13 22.94 7.11 5.35
C ASP A 13 21.74 6.23 5.71
N LEU A 14 21.40 5.32 4.80
CA LEU A 14 20.35 4.33 5.01
C LEU A 14 21.01 2.95 5.17
N ASP A 15 21.15 2.53 6.42
CA ASP A 15 21.57 1.19 6.79
C ASP A 15 20.44 0.43 7.50
N GLU A 16 20.62 -0.86 7.76
CA GLU A 16 19.60 -1.70 8.40
C GLU A 16 19.20 -1.16 9.78
N LYS A 17 20.16 -0.62 10.54
CA LYS A 17 19.95 -0.11 11.89
C LYS A 17 19.10 1.17 11.88
N SER A 18 19.47 2.16 11.09
CA SER A 18 18.77 3.43 10.94
C SER A 18 17.38 3.24 10.34
N LEU A 19 17.21 2.30 9.41
CA LEU A 19 15.92 1.88 8.91
C LEU A 19 15.03 1.33 10.04
N LEU A 20 15.56 0.39 10.83
CA LEU A 20 14.84 -0.23 11.93
C LEU A 20 14.47 0.78 13.02
N GLU A 21 15.39 1.67 13.38
CA GLU A 21 15.18 2.74 14.34
C GLU A 21 14.08 3.70 13.88
N SER A 22 14.13 4.11 12.60
CA SER A 22 13.12 4.99 12.00
C SER A 22 11.73 4.34 11.98
N LEU A 23 11.63 3.10 11.51
CA LEU A 23 10.38 2.35 11.48
C LEU A 23 9.81 2.12 12.89
N THR A 24 10.67 1.79 13.86
CA THR A 24 10.28 1.63 15.25
C THR A 24 9.77 2.94 15.87
N GLY A 25 10.46 4.05 15.60
CA GLY A 25 10.05 5.38 16.06
C GLY A 25 8.70 5.81 15.49
N ARG A 26 8.49 5.58 14.19
CA ARG A 26 7.21 5.82 13.49
C ARG A 26 6.09 4.95 14.06
N PHE A 27 6.34 3.66 14.25
CA PHE A 27 5.35 2.74 14.80
C PHE A 27 4.91 3.12 16.21
N LYS A 28 5.83 3.55 17.08
CA LYS A 28 5.52 4.06 18.43
C LYS A 28 4.59 5.29 18.41
N GLN A 29 4.58 6.05 17.33
CA GLN A 29 3.68 7.19 17.12
C GLN A 29 2.41 6.82 16.33
N ASN A 30 2.13 5.53 16.14
CA ASN A 30 1.04 4.99 15.31
C ASN A 30 1.14 5.34 13.81
N HIS A 31 2.32 5.72 13.32
CA HIS A 31 2.58 5.84 11.89
C HIS A 31 2.98 4.47 11.34
N ILE A 32 2.01 3.76 10.77
CA ILE A 32 2.20 2.38 10.27
C ILE A 32 2.66 2.29 8.82
N TYR A 33 2.60 3.40 8.09
CA TYR A 33 2.96 3.51 6.69
C TYR A 33 4.19 4.39 6.53
N THR A 34 5.16 3.96 5.73
CA THR A 34 6.41 4.70 5.49
C THR A 34 6.87 4.49 4.05
N TYR A 35 7.28 5.55 3.35
CA TYR A 35 7.90 5.39 2.03
C TYR A 35 9.39 5.03 2.16
N ILE A 36 9.87 4.23 1.21
CA ILE A 36 11.28 3.99 0.94
C ILE A 36 11.43 4.08 -0.58
N GLY A 37 11.65 5.29 -1.09
CA GLY A 37 11.60 5.54 -2.53
C GLY A 37 10.21 5.17 -3.06
N ASP A 38 10.12 4.34 -4.09
CA ASP A 38 8.84 3.89 -4.64
C ASP A 38 8.15 2.76 -3.86
N ILE A 39 8.79 2.25 -2.81
CA ILE A 39 8.21 1.22 -1.95
C ILE A 39 7.41 1.88 -0.82
N LEU A 40 6.19 1.41 -0.59
CA LEU A 40 5.47 1.66 0.66
C LEU A 40 5.78 0.51 1.62
N VAL A 41 6.12 0.81 2.87
CA VAL A 41 6.26 -0.16 3.96
C VAL A 41 5.07 -0.01 4.88
N ALA A 42 4.37 -1.12 5.12
CA ALA A 42 3.27 -1.22 6.06
C ALA A 42 3.66 -2.10 7.26
N ILE A 43 3.44 -1.62 8.48
CA ILE A 43 3.63 -2.38 9.72
C ILE A 43 2.26 -2.66 10.35
N ASN A 44 1.90 -3.93 10.50
CA ASN A 44 0.61 -4.31 11.07
C ASN A 44 0.50 -3.87 12.55
N PRO A 45 -0.44 -2.99 12.92
CA PRO A 45 -0.59 -2.55 14.31
C PRO A 45 -1.41 -3.51 15.18
N PHE A 46 -1.98 -4.58 14.61
CA PHE A 46 -2.89 -5.53 15.28
C PHE A 46 -4.08 -4.88 16.00
N LYS A 47 -4.46 -3.68 15.55
CA LYS A 47 -5.59 -2.91 16.07
C LYS A 47 -6.20 -2.08 14.96
N TYR A 48 -7.44 -1.67 15.18
CA TYR A 48 -8.09 -0.70 14.30
C TYR A 48 -7.43 0.67 14.43
N LEU A 49 -7.26 1.35 13.29
CA LEU A 49 -6.88 2.75 13.21
C LEU A 49 -7.91 3.46 12.33
N PRO A 50 -8.43 4.65 12.72
CA PRO A 50 -9.43 5.40 11.95
C PRO A 50 -8.83 6.13 10.73
N ILE A 51 -7.91 5.46 10.03
CA ILE A 51 -7.18 5.98 8.86
C ILE A 51 -7.73 5.41 7.53
N TYR A 52 -8.73 4.53 7.61
CA TYR A 52 -9.37 3.89 6.45
C TYR A 52 -10.81 4.36 6.23
N GLU A 53 -11.22 5.42 6.94
CA GLU A 53 -12.54 6.01 6.81
C GLU A 53 -12.73 6.69 5.45
N LYS A 54 -13.99 6.93 5.09
CA LYS A 54 -14.35 7.49 3.78
C LYS A 54 -13.72 8.86 3.56
N GLU A 55 -13.68 9.71 4.59
CA GLU A 55 -13.09 11.05 4.51
C GLU A 55 -11.60 10.99 4.18
N VAL A 56 -10.90 9.96 4.68
CA VAL A 56 -9.48 9.73 4.38
C VAL A 56 -9.33 9.25 2.94
N SER A 57 -10.18 8.30 2.50
CA SER A 57 -10.22 7.83 1.11
C SER A 57 -10.39 8.97 0.11
N GLU A 58 -11.30 9.91 0.36
CA GLU A 58 -11.51 11.10 -0.48
C GLU A 58 -10.30 12.02 -0.51
N ARG A 59 -9.65 12.23 0.65
CA ARG A 59 -8.48 13.10 0.75
C ARG A 59 -7.32 12.63 -0.15
N TYR A 60 -7.15 11.33 -0.32
CA TYR A 60 -6.07 10.76 -1.12
C TYR A 60 -6.35 10.69 -2.63
N LYS A 61 -7.53 11.13 -3.10
CA LYS A 61 -7.84 11.16 -4.54
C LYS A 61 -7.10 12.29 -5.24
N CYS A 62 -6.51 12.03 -6.40
CA CYS A 62 -5.89 13.04 -7.26
C CYS A 62 -4.79 13.91 -6.60
N HIS A 63 -4.04 13.37 -5.64
CA HIS A 63 -2.96 14.10 -4.97
C HIS A 63 -1.58 13.58 -5.38
N GLU A 64 -0.59 14.48 -5.37
CA GLU A 64 0.81 14.08 -5.54
C GLU A 64 1.31 13.28 -4.34
N LYS A 65 2.19 12.30 -4.58
CA LYS A 65 2.77 11.43 -3.55
C LYS A 65 3.40 12.20 -2.38
N ALA A 66 4.02 13.35 -2.65
CA ALA A 66 4.69 14.16 -1.64
C ALA A 66 3.74 15.11 -0.88
N ALA A 67 2.51 15.29 -1.34
CA ALA A 67 1.56 16.23 -0.75
C ALA A 67 0.90 15.70 0.54
N LEU A 68 0.82 14.36 0.68
CA LEU A 68 0.15 13.70 1.79
C LEU A 68 1.08 12.68 2.47
N PRO A 69 0.83 12.31 3.73
CA PRO A 69 1.57 11.25 4.40
C PRO A 69 1.49 9.91 3.64
N PRO A 70 2.44 8.99 3.85
CA PRO A 70 2.44 7.67 3.25
C PRO A 70 1.17 6.91 3.62
N HIS A 71 0.48 6.39 2.61
CA HIS A 71 -0.75 5.66 2.79
C HIS A 71 -1.01 4.70 1.64
N ILE A 72 -1.70 3.60 1.92
CA ILE A 72 -2.08 2.62 0.90
C ILE A 72 -3.03 3.21 -0.15
N PHE A 73 -3.87 4.18 0.24
CA PHE A 73 -4.75 4.88 -0.70
C PHE A 73 -3.98 5.76 -1.70
N ALA A 74 -2.83 6.31 -1.31
CA ALA A 74 -1.97 7.04 -2.24
C ALA A 74 -1.36 6.10 -3.29
N VAL A 75 -1.05 4.84 -2.92
CA VAL A 75 -0.56 3.83 -3.86
C VAL A 75 -1.66 3.46 -4.87
N ALA A 76 -2.88 3.25 -4.40
CA ALA A 76 -4.04 2.98 -5.26
C ALA A 76 -4.30 4.14 -6.23
N ASP A 77 -4.30 5.39 -5.74
CA ASP A 77 -4.53 6.58 -6.55
C ASP A 77 -3.45 6.75 -7.62
N ARG A 78 -2.16 6.62 -7.25
CA ARG A 78 -1.06 6.69 -8.22
C ARG A 78 -1.16 5.62 -9.31
N ALA A 79 -1.46 4.38 -8.94
CA ALA A 79 -1.64 3.31 -9.92
C ALA A 79 -2.84 3.62 -10.84
N TYR A 80 -3.95 4.08 -10.29
CA TYR A 80 -5.13 4.43 -11.07
C TYR A 80 -4.86 5.59 -12.04
N GLN A 81 -4.21 6.66 -11.59
CA GLN A 81 -3.84 7.79 -12.42
C GLN A 81 -2.85 7.43 -13.53
N SER A 82 -1.87 6.56 -13.23
CA SER A 82 -0.92 6.04 -14.22
C SER A 82 -1.64 5.22 -15.31
N MET A 83 -2.58 4.37 -14.89
CA MET A 83 -3.41 3.59 -15.81
C MET A 83 -4.23 4.48 -16.76
N LEU A 84 -4.78 5.59 -16.25
CA LEU A 84 -5.53 6.56 -17.07
C LEU A 84 -4.63 7.49 -17.91
N GLY A 85 -3.30 7.41 -17.77
CA GLY A 85 -2.37 8.29 -18.47
C GLY A 85 -2.42 9.74 -18.02
N ARG A 86 -2.89 9.99 -16.80
CA ARG A 86 -2.90 11.34 -16.18
C ARG A 86 -1.52 11.76 -15.67
N LEU A 87 -0.58 10.82 -15.61
CA LEU A 87 0.82 11.08 -15.33
C LEU A 87 1.60 11.31 -16.64
N ALA A 88 2.80 11.89 -16.53
CA ALA A 88 3.62 12.31 -17.67
C ALA A 88 4.00 11.19 -18.66
N THR A 89 3.75 9.92 -18.33
CA THR A 89 4.16 8.74 -19.10
C THR A 89 3.11 8.18 -20.07
N GLY A 90 1.90 8.78 -20.11
CA GLY A 90 0.75 8.26 -20.87
C GLY A 90 0.12 6.99 -20.25
N PRO A 91 -0.99 6.48 -20.82
CA PRO A 91 -1.70 5.31 -20.27
C PRO A 91 -0.85 4.05 -20.30
N ARG A 92 -0.71 3.37 -19.15
CA ARG A 92 0.08 2.13 -19.01
C ARG A 92 -0.55 1.16 -18.02
N ASN A 93 -0.49 -0.14 -18.31
CA ASN A 93 -0.90 -1.18 -17.37
C ASN A 93 -0.10 -1.10 -16.07
N GLN A 94 -0.77 -1.28 -14.92
CA GLN A 94 -0.12 -1.21 -13.62
C GLN A 94 -0.15 -2.57 -12.92
N CYS A 95 0.93 -2.89 -12.22
CA CYS A 95 1.02 -4.04 -11.33
C CYS A 95 1.35 -3.54 -9.93
N ILE A 96 0.60 -4.00 -8.92
CA ILE A 96 0.91 -3.76 -7.50
C ILE A 96 1.29 -5.11 -6.90
N VAL A 97 2.55 -5.24 -6.48
CA VAL A 97 3.03 -6.43 -5.77
C VAL A 97 2.88 -6.20 -4.27
N ILE A 98 2.34 -7.17 -3.53
CA ILE A 98 2.25 -7.11 -2.05
C ILE A 98 2.98 -8.33 -1.50
N SER A 99 4.17 -8.10 -0.97
CA SER A 99 4.98 -9.14 -0.34
C SER A 99 4.86 -9.12 1.18
N GLY A 100 5.43 -10.12 1.86
CA GLY A 100 5.51 -10.15 3.32
C GLY A 100 5.29 -11.51 3.95
N GLU A 101 5.66 -11.62 5.22
CA GLU A 101 5.47 -12.85 5.99
C GLU A 101 3.99 -13.18 6.24
N SER A 102 3.74 -14.40 6.71
CA SER A 102 2.41 -14.79 7.19
C SER A 102 1.96 -13.90 8.36
N GLY A 103 0.75 -13.37 8.29
CA GLY A 103 0.20 -12.42 9.28
C GLY A 103 0.68 -10.97 9.14
N ALA A 104 1.47 -10.63 8.12
CA ALA A 104 1.93 -9.25 7.87
C ALA A 104 0.82 -8.25 7.54
N GLY A 105 -0.39 -8.72 7.23
CA GLY A 105 -1.50 -7.87 6.79
C GLY A 105 -1.61 -7.73 5.26
N LYS A 106 -1.02 -8.65 4.49
CA LYS A 106 -1.13 -8.68 3.01
C LYS A 106 -2.59 -8.69 2.55
N THR A 107 -3.39 -9.63 3.05
CA THR A 107 -4.81 -9.78 2.70
C THR A 107 -5.62 -8.52 3.00
N GLU A 108 -5.43 -7.91 4.17
CA GLU A 108 -6.11 -6.66 4.54
C GLU A 108 -5.65 -5.48 3.67
N SER A 109 -4.36 -5.43 3.33
CA SER A 109 -3.82 -4.43 2.39
C SER A 109 -4.43 -4.57 1.00
N THR A 110 -4.57 -5.79 0.48
CA THR A 110 -5.25 -6.06 -0.80
C THR A 110 -6.69 -5.57 -0.79
N LYS A 111 -7.46 -5.88 0.27
CA LYS A 111 -8.85 -5.43 0.42
C LYS A 111 -8.96 -3.89 0.38
N LEU A 112 -8.07 -3.20 1.10
CA LEU A 112 -8.03 -1.74 1.14
C LEU A 112 -7.67 -1.11 -0.20
N LEU A 113 -6.69 -1.69 -0.92
CA LEU A 113 -6.33 -1.25 -2.27
C LEU A 113 -7.50 -1.39 -3.24
N LEU A 114 -8.12 -2.58 -3.28
CA LEU A 114 -9.26 -2.84 -4.15
C LEU A 114 -10.43 -1.91 -3.83
N ARG A 115 -10.72 -1.69 -2.54
CA ARG A 115 -11.75 -0.73 -2.10
C ARG A 115 -11.47 0.67 -2.63
N GLN A 116 -10.23 1.15 -2.53
CA GLN A 116 -9.88 2.48 -3.01
C GLN A 116 -9.95 2.56 -4.53
N ILE A 117 -9.48 1.55 -5.27
CA ILE A 117 -9.57 1.51 -6.73
C ILE A 117 -11.03 1.53 -7.19
N MET A 118 -11.91 0.77 -6.53
CA MET A 118 -13.35 0.82 -6.80
C MET A 118 -13.92 2.22 -6.54
N GLU A 119 -13.56 2.86 -5.44
CA GLU A 119 -14.01 4.22 -5.11
C GLU A 119 -13.52 5.26 -6.14
N LEU A 120 -12.29 5.12 -6.65
CA LEU A 120 -11.75 5.93 -7.74
C LEU A 120 -12.45 5.65 -9.08
N SER A 121 -12.81 4.39 -9.33
CA SER A 121 -13.49 3.98 -10.56
C SER A 121 -14.96 4.33 -10.59
N ARG A 122 -15.63 4.61 -9.46
CA ARG A 122 -17.04 5.05 -9.46
C ARG A 122 -17.26 6.35 -10.23
N ALA A 123 -16.20 7.13 -10.46
CA ALA A 123 -16.24 8.28 -11.36
C ALA A 123 -16.21 7.90 -12.86
N ASN A 124 -15.95 6.64 -13.21
CA ASN A 124 -15.78 6.10 -14.57
C ASN A 124 -16.48 4.72 -14.72
N SER A 125 -17.69 4.71 -15.27
CA SER A 125 -18.62 3.55 -15.34
C SER A 125 -18.11 2.29 -16.07
N GLN A 126 -17.02 2.35 -16.85
CA GLN A 126 -16.53 1.22 -17.65
C GLN A 126 -15.66 0.22 -16.87
N LEU A 127 -15.02 0.63 -15.77
CA LEU A 127 -14.09 -0.23 -15.00
C LEU A 127 -14.76 -1.06 -13.91
N GLU A 128 -15.96 -0.65 -13.48
CA GLU A 128 -16.75 -1.34 -12.46
C GLU A 128 -17.02 -2.81 -12.85
N GLN A 129 -17.30 -3.09 -14.13
CA GLN A 129 -17.62 -4.44 -14.61
C GLN A 129 -16.43 -5.41 -14.68
N GLN A 130 -15.19 -4.92 -14.76
CA GLN A 130 -13.99 -5.77 -14.78
C GLN A 130 -13.49 -6.08 -13.36
N ILE A 131 -13.61 -5.13 -12.43
CA ILE A 131 -13.19 -5.31 -11.03
C ILE A 131 -14.16 -6.25 -10.28
N LEU A 132 -15.46 -6.19 -10.58
CA LEU A 132 -16.47 -7.07 -9.97
C LEU A 132 -16.27 -8.57 -10.29
N GLN A 133 -15.58 -8.92 -11.38
CA GLN A 133 -15.28 -10.31 -11.71
C GLN A 133 -14.22 -10.94 -10.80
N VAL A 134 -13.30 -10.13 -10.27
CA VAL A 134 -12.30 -10.56 -9.28
C VAL A 134 -12.94 -10.70 -7.88
N SER A 135 -13.90 -9.83 -7.55
CA SER A 135 -14.64 -9.90 -6.29
C SER A 135 -15.67 -11.05 -6.23
N GLY A 136 -16.14 -11.55 -7.39
CA GLY A 136 -17.08 -12.66 -7.50
C GLY A 136 -16.45 -14.06 -7.42
N THR A 137 -15.13 -14.16 -7.39
CA THR A 137 -14.35 -15.41 -7.27
C THR A 137 -13.51 -15.44 -5.99
N GLY A 138 -14.02 -14.83 -4.92
CA GLY A 138 -13.32 -14.69 -3.63
C GLY A 138 -12.80 -16.00 -3.02
N GLY A 139 -13.31 -17.16 -3.45
CA GLY A 139 -12.79 -18.46 -3.01
C GLY A 139 -11.59 -19.00 -3.80
N ALA A 140 -11.37 -18.58 -5.05
CA ALA A 140 -10.34 -19.18 -5.92
C ALA A 140 -8.98 -18.48 -5.78
N VAL A 141 -8.98 -17.14 -5.77
CA VAL A 141 -7.73 -16.34 -5.60
C VAL A 141 -7.13 -16.47 -4.21
N GLU A 142 -7.96 -16.59 -3.16
CA GLU A 142 -7.49 -16.86 -1.79
C GLU A 142 -6.79 -18.22 -1.69
N GLN A 143 -7.29 -19.24 -2.40
CA GLN A 143 -6.73 -20.59 -2.37
C GLN A 143 -5.42 -20.72 -3.15
N GLU A 144 -5.22 -19.94 -4.21
CA GLU A 144 -3.97 -19.96 -4.99
C GLU A 144 -2.82 -19.24 -4.26
N ILE A 145 -3.13 -18.15 -3.54
CA ILE A 145 -2.14 -17.39 -2.76
C ILE A 145 -1.68 -18.15 -1.51
N LEU A 146 -2.54 -18.97 -0.89
CA LEU A 146 -2.20 -19.76 0.30
C LEU A 146 -1.29 -20.97 0.00
N GLN A 147 -1.23 -21.43 -1.25
CA GLN A 147 -0.49 -22.64 -1.62
C GLN A 147 1.02 -22.42 -1.80
N HIS A 148 1.52 -21.18 -1.76
CA HIS A 148 2.93 -20.87 -2.06
C HIS A 148 3.77 -20.33 -0.89
N THR A 149 3.25 -20.24 0.34
CA THR A 149 4.06 -19.82 1.50
C THR A 149 4.32 -20.98 2.45
N GLY A 150 5.40 -21.72 2.18
CA GLY A 150 5.99 -22.70 3.10
C GLY A 150 6.76 -22.02 4.25
N ASN A 151 6.77 -22.72 5.39
CA ASN A 151 7.40 -22.39 6.67
C ASN A 151 8.84 -21.84 6.57
N HIS A 152 9.15 -20.72 7.23
CA HIS A 152 10.12 -20.64 8.34
C HIS A 152 10.31 -19.21 8.91
N GLN A 153 10.27 -19.16 10.25
CA GLN A 153 10.98 -18.31 11.23
C GLN A 153 10.63 -16.84 11.54
N ASP A 154 10.71 -16.59 12.85
CA ASP A 154 10.29 -15.44 13.64
C ASP A 154 11.08 -14.16 13.37
N SER A 155 10.41 -13.15 12.81
CA SER A 155 10.79 -11.75 12.95
C SER A 155 9.57 -10.93 13.41
N PRO A 156 9.72 -9.98 14.36
CA PRO A 156 8.62 -9.10 14.77
C PRO A 156 8.28 -8.02 13.72
N PHE A 157 9.06 -7.93 12.64
CA PHE A 157 8.95 -6.90 11.61
C PHE A 157 8.50 -7.53 10.30
N LYS A 158 7.18 -7.62 10.13
CA LYS A 158 6.57 -8.24 8.96
C LYS A 158 6.36 -7.19 7.88
N PHE A 159 7.28 -7.12 6.92
CA PHE A 159 7.27 -6.13 5.84
C PHE A 159 6.16 -6.39 4.83
N GLY A 160 5.45 -5.35 4.40
CA GLY A 160 4.74 -5.32 3.12
C GLY A 160 5.40 -4.32 2.20
N ALA A 161 6.02 -4.78 1.10
CA ALA A 161 6.59 -3.90 0.08
C ALA A 161 5.61 -3.77 -1.10
N PHE A 162 5.29 -2.53 -1.48
CA PHE A 162 4.50 -2.23 -2.67
C PHE A 162 5.41 -1.73 -3.79
N THR A 163 5.49 -2.43 -4.91
CA THR A 163 6.08 -1.89 -6.14
C THR A 163 4.96 -1.66 -7.13
N ALA A 164 4.78 -0.41 -7.58
CA ALA A 164 3.93 -0.09 -8.72
C ALA A 164 4.82 0.01 -9.97
N GLY A 165 4.82 -1.02 -10.82
CA GLY A 165 5.61 -0.98 -12.04
C GLY A 165 5.30 -2.12 -13.02
N CYS A 166 4.79 -1.73 -14.20
CA CYS A 166 5.16 -2.22 -15.53
C CYS A 166 5.05 -1.04 -16.50
#